data_AF-A0A1B9ML05-F1
#
_entry.id   AF-A0A1B9ML05-F1
#
_cell.length_a   1.000
_cell.length_b   1.000
_cell.length_c   1.000
_cell.angle_alpha   90.00
_cell.angle_beta   90.00
_cell.angle_gamma   90.00
#
_symmetry.space_group_name_H-M   'P 1'
#
loop_
_entity.id
_entity.type
_entity.pdbx_description
1 polymer ?
#
loop_
_entity_poly.entity_id
_entity_poly.type
_entity_poly.pdbx_seq_one_letter_code
_entity_poly.pdbx_strand_id
1 'polypeptide(L)'
;MKNFTIKKVALGLFLAGYAASSAFALDATTKEVINGNAPILKAVNGTRADHTLTVVVSNDEEGSSPIGSRVAKVGDYVVIKFNLEDADGDNDTGKIKDTLKVFAKKTNGWEAMSVQATEDHSNAIARISFKITSDFIGAEKIGFKLLERTDFGIPYTNTWLEVNDIWATGTPNTAPVDPNNPENPPGDSDNPISDDKEVNNPHGPGDGNNGDIGVGPITTDDAEVGIFLVEGGVTNENINYALNGAPAPKYGQTFQAIVWTDGDLTNGIIDSGSTKLTGYSFAWTLDGSYEGTPASTDSIATGDTITLATTNSDTMYTKTTKPYLAGGQGYKLKVTATIN
;
A
#
# COMPACT_ATOMS: atom_id res chain seq x y z
N MET A 1 -31.86 -53.43 -86.06
CA MET A 1 -30.87 -53.21 -84.97
C MET A 1 -30.19 -51.85 -85.15
N LYS A 2 -30.77 -50.75 -84.64
CA LYS A 2 -30.18 -49.38 -84.75
C LYS A 2 -30.44 -48.46 -83.52
N ASN A 3 -30.84 -49.00 -82.36
CA ASN A 3 -31.25 -48.20 -81.19
C ASN A 3 -30.43 -48.41 -79.90
N PHE A 4 -29.25 -49.04 -79.97
CA PHE A 4 -28.44 -49.34 -78.77
C PHE A 4 -27.29 -48.36 -78.49
N THR A 5 -26.91 -47.50 -79.44
CA THR A 5 -25.73 -46.63 -79.29
C THR A 5 -26.04 -45.36 -78.47
N ILE A 6 -27.23 -44.79 -78.60
CA ILE A 6 -27.64 -43.56 -77.87
C ILE A 6 -27.78 -43.81 -76.35
N LYS A 7 -28.25 -44.99 -75.94
CA LYS A 7 -28.44 -45.33 -74.51
C LYS A 7 -27.12 -45.48 -73.74
N LYS A 8 -26.01 -45.87 -74.40
CA LYS A 8 -24.70 -46.00 -73.76
C LYS A 8 -23.99 -44.65 -73.55
N VAL A 9 -24.20 -43.70 -74.46
CA VAL A 9 -23.63 -42.34 -74.35
C VAL A 9 -24.34 -41.53 -73.26
N ALA A 10 -25.66 -41.66 -73.14
CA ALA A 10 -26.43 -40.97 -72.09
C ALA A 10 -26.10 -41.49 -70.67
N LEU A 11 -25.89 -42.80 -70.51
CA LEU A 11 -25.51 -43.39 -69.21
C LEU A 11 -24.05 -43.03 -68.83
N GLY A 12 -23.15 -42.92 -69.82
CA GLY A 12 -21.78 -42.45 -69.60
C GLY A 12 -21.70 -40.98 -69.16
N LEU A 13 -22.52 -40.09 -69.73
CA LEU A 13 -22.61 -38.70 -69.26
C LEU A 13 -23.26 -38.58 -67.87
N PHE A 14 -24.23 -39.43 -67.54
CA PHE A 14 -24.88 -39.41 -66.23
C PHE A 14 -23.94 -39.90 -65.10
N LEU A 15 -23.13 -40.93 -65.35
CA LEU A 15 -22.10 -41.38 -64.41
C LEU A 15 -20.91 -40.40 -64.31
N ALA A 16 -20.52 -39.74 -65.40
CA ALA A 16 -19.49 -38.70 -65.36
C ALA A 16 -19.96 -37.43 -64.60
N GLY A 17 -21.26 -37.10 -64.63
CA GLY A 17 -21.85 -36.04 -63.82
C GLY A 17 -21.85 -36.34 -62.31
N TYR A 18 -22.02 -37.60 -61.92
CA TYR A 18 -21.95 -38.05 -60.52
C TYR A 18 -20.52 -38.21 -59.97
N ALA A 19 -19.52 -38.38 -60.85
CA ALA A 19 -18.11 -38.36 -60.47
C ALA A 19 -17.52 -36.95 -60.43
N ALA A 20 -18.18 -35.97 -61.07
CA ALA A 20 -17.80 -34.56 -61.05
C ALA A 20 -18.42 -33.76 -59.88
N SER A 21 -19.33 -34.35 -59.10
CA SER A 21 -19.67 -33.88 -57.76
C SER A 21 -18.62 -34.31 -56.74
N SER A 22 -17.33 -34.16 -57.10
CA SER A 22 -16.28 -33.95 -56.11
C SER A 22 -16.75 -32.77 -55.29
N ALA A 23 -17.25 -33.02 -54.08
CA ALA A 23 -17.40 -31.98 -53.09
C ALA A 23 -16.00 -31.43 -52.87
N PHE A 24 -15.66 -30.36 -53.58
CA PHE A 24 -14.50 -29.55 -53.25
C PHE A 24 -14.80 -28.96 -51.89
N ALA A 25 -14.28 -29.57 -50.83
CA ALA A 25 -14.13 -28.88 -49.56
C ALA A 25 -13.12 -27.76 -49.81
N LEU A 26 -13.64 -26.58 -50.09
CA LEU A 26 -12.85 -25.36 -50.16
C LEU A 26 -12.55 -24.97 -48.72
N ASP A 27 -11.41 -25.43 -48.22
CA ASP A 27 -10.92 -25.04 -46.92
C ASP A 27 -10.05 -23.79 -47.07
N ALA A 28 -10.37 -22.76 -46.31
CA ALA A 28 -9.57 -21.56 -46.18
C ALA A 28 -9.27 -21.34 -44.71
N THR A 29 -8.00 -21.07 -44.39
CA THR A 29 -7.55 -20.73 -43.04
C THR A 29 -7.01 -19.32 -43.08
N THR A 30 -7.34 -18.51 -42.09
CA THR A 30 -6.71 -17.20 -41.91
C THR A 30 -5.21 -17.38 -41.70
N LYS A 31 -4.41 -16.45 -42.21
CA LYS A 31 -2.95 -16.47 -41.96
C LYS A 31 -2.61 -16.14 -40.52
N GLU A 32 -3.47 -15.32 -39.91
CA GLU A 32 -3.35 -14.88 -38.52
C GLU A 32 -4.35 -15.62 -37.63
N VAL A 33 -4.04 -15.68 -36.34
CA VAL A 33 -4.97 -16.13 -35.31
C VAL A 33 -6.07 -15.08 -35.10
N ILE A 34 -7.22 -15.53 -34.58
CA ILE A 34 -8.26 -14.61 -34.12
C ILE A 34 -7.78 -14.01 -32.80
N ASN A 35 -7.62 -12.69 -32.78
CA ASN A 35 -7.36 -11.95 -31.54
C ASN A 35 -8.70 -11.58 -30.89
N GLY A 36 -8.73 -11.66 -29.58
CA GLY A 36 -9.77 -11.10 -28.74
C GLY A 36 -9.57 -9.60 -28.49
N ASN A 37 -10.40 -9.07 -27.60
CA ASN A 37 -10.27 -7.74 -27.05
C ASN A 37 -9.34 -7.74 -25.82
N ALA A 38 -8.68 -6.61 -25.59
CA ALA A 38 -7.82 -6.49 -24.41
C ALA A 38 -8.69 -6.22 -23.18
N PRO A 39 -8.49 -6.95 -22.07
CA PRO A 39 -9.24 -6.70 -20.84
C PRO A 39 -8.86 -5.36 -20.23
N ILE A 40 -9.81 -4.72 -19.56
CA ILE A 40 -9.62 -3.43 -18.87
C ILE A 40 -10.10 -3.55 -17.43
N LEU A 41 -9.28 -3.08 -16.48
CA LEU A 41 -9.66 -3.00 -15.08
C LEU A 41 -10.39 -1.69 -14.78
N LYS A 42 -11.49 -1.79 -14.04
CA LYS A 42 -12.28 -0.64 -13.60
C LYS A 42 -12.57 -0.72 -12.12
N ALA A 43 -12.51 0.42 -11.45
CA ALA A 43 -12.92 0.53 -10.06
C ALA A 43 -14.36 0.00 -9.86
N VAL A 44 -14.63 -0.55 -8.68
CA VAL A 44 -15.97 -1.03 -8.32
C VAL A 44 -16.87 0.10 -7.84
N ASN A 45 -16.26 1.19 -7.39
CA ASN A 45 -16.91 2.43 -6.96
C ASN A 45 -16.50 3.60 -7.87
N GLY A 46 -17.20 4.73 -7.74
CA GLY A 46 -16.85 5.97 -8.44
C GLY A 46 -17.25 6.01 -9.92
N THR A 47 -16.48 6.74 -10.73
CA THR A 47 -16.75 6.97 -12.17
C THR A 47 -16.50 5.75 -13.05
N ARG A 48 -15.97 4.64 -12.49
CA ARG A 48 -15.61 3.40 -13.22
C ARG A 48 -14.83 3.68 -14.51
N ALA A 49 -13.89 4.62 -14.44
CA ALA A 49 -13.02 4.94 -15.56
C ALA A 49 -12.10 3.76 -15.89
N ASP A 50 -11.69 3.65 -17.14
CA ASP A 50 -10.71 2.65 -17.57
C ASP A 50 -9.41 2.80 -16.75
N HIS A 51 -8.74 1.69 -16.49
CA HIS A 51 -7.45 1.63 -15.78
C HIS A 51 -7.53 2.17 -14.35
N THR A 52 -8.62 1.88 -13.65
CA THR A 52 -8.80 2.28 -12.24
C THR A 52 -9.11 1.09 -11.35
N LEU A 53 -8.81 1.25 -10.07
CA LEU A 53 -8.95 0.26 -9.01
C LEU A 53 -9.62 0.92 -7.79
N THR A 54 -10.37 0.14 -7.03
CA THR A 54 -10.80 0.54 -5.69
C THR A 54 -9.89 -0.12 -4.67
N VAL A 55 -9.23 0.65 -3.82
CA VAL A 55 -8.38 0.11 -2.75
C VAL A 55 -8.94 0.53 -1.41
N VAL A 56 -8.97 -0.41 -0.47
CA VAL A 56 -9.40 -0.17 0.92
C VAL A 56 -8.40 -0.81 1.85
N VAL A 57 -8.05 -0.13 2.94
CA VAL A 57 -7.38 -0.76 4.08
C VAL A 57 -8.44 -1.18 5.10
N SER A 58 -8.38 -2.42 5.57
CA SER A 58 -9.43 -3.04 6.39
C SER A 58 -8.87 -3.89 7.52
N ASN A 59 -9.68 -4.13 8.56
CA ASN A 59 -9.37 -5.09 9.62
C ASN A 59 -9.60 -6.55 9.20
N ASP A 60 -10.24 -6.79 8.05
CA ASP A 60 -10.52 -8.12 7.50
C ASP A 60 -10.05 -8.25 6.05
N GLU A 61 -9.87 -9.49 5.63
CA GLU A 61 -9.33 -9.85 4.32
C GLU A 61 -10.32 -9.52 3.19
N GLU A 62 -11.62 -9.48 3.51
CA GLU A 62 -12.70 -9.22 2.58
C GLU A 62 -12.86 -7.73 2.22
N GLY A 63 -12.32 -6.84 3.06
CA GLY A 63 -12.48 -5.40 2.95
C GLY A 63 -13.88 -4.94 3.36
N SER A 64 -14.51 -5.61 4.32
CA SER A 64 -15.85 -5.32 4.86
C SER A 64 -15.81 -4.39 6.08
N SER A 65 -14.70 -4.37 6.82
CA SER A 65 -14.49 -3.52 8.00
C SER A 65 -13.38 -2.51 7.72
N PRO A 66 -13.62 -1.48 6.88
CA PRO A 66 -12.61 -0.48 6.54
C PRO A 66 -12.09 0.22 7.79
N ILE A 67 -10.83 0.63 7.75
CA ILE A 67 -10.20 1.29 8.91
C ILE A 67 -10.61 2.77 9.03
N GLY A 68 -11.21 3.36 8.00
CA GLY A 68 -11.59 4.77 7.97
C GLY A 68 -10.36 5.65 7.84
N SER A 69 -10.33 6.80 8.52
CA SER A 69 -9.20 7.73 8.51
C SER A 69 -8.08 7.38 9.50
N ARG A 70 -8.16 6.24 10.22
CA ARG A 70 -7.12 5.87 11.17
C ARG A 70 -5.83 5.51 10.45
N VAL A 71 -4.73 5.60 11.20
CA VAL A 71 -3.43 5.11 10.77
C VAL A 71 -3.50 3.60 10.57
N ALA A 72 -3.06 3.13 9.41
CA ALA A 72 -2.95 1.71 9.10
C ALA A 72 -1.85 1.07 9.96
N LYS A 73 -2.07 -0.17 10.38
CA LYS A 73 -1.15 -0.87 11.27
C LYS A 73 -0.87 -2.31 10.81
N VAL A 74 0.19 -2.89 11.36
CA VAL A 74 0.46 -4.32 11.25
C VAL A 74 -0.79 -5.11 11.66
N GLY A 75 -1.17 -6.06 10.83
CA GLY A 75 -2.38 -6.86 11.04
C GLY A 75 -3.55 -6.48 10.14
N ASP A 76 -3.60 -5.23 9.66
CA ASP A 76 -4.60 -4.78 8.69
C ASP A 76 -4.36 -5.41 7.31
N TYR A 77 -5.36 -5.33 6.44
CA TYR A 77 -5.32 -5.84 5.07
C TYR A 77 -5.45 -4.70 4.08
N VAL A 78 -4.61 -4.72 3.05
CA VAL A 78 -4.83 -3.95 1.82
C VAL A 78 -5.70 -4.79 0.90
N VAL A 79 -6.82 -4.23 0.45
CA VAL A 79 -7.82 -4.92 -0.35
C VAL A 79 -8.05 -4.15 -1.65
N ILE A 80 -7.63 -4.74 -2.77
CA ILE A 80 -7.76 -4.21 -4.12
C ILE A 80 -9.00 -4.84 -4.76
N LYS A 81 -9.98 -4.03 -5.16
CA LYS A 81 -11.24 -4.44 -5.77
C LYS A 81 -11.35 -3.85 -7.16
N PHE A 82 -11.78 -4.66 -8.13
CA PHE A 82 -11.95 -4.24 -9.51
C PHE A 82 -13.02 -5.06 -10.22
N ASN A 83 -13.60 -4.47 -11.26
CA ASN A 83 -14.30 -5.19 -12.31
C ASN A 83 -13.31 -5.40 -13.45
N LEU A 84 -13.24 -6.62 -13.94
CA LEU A 84 -12.56 -6.95 -15.19
C LEU A 84 -13.60 -6.85 -16.31
N GLU A 85 -13.47 -5.87 -17.19
CA GLU A 85 -14.31 -5.77 -18.38
C GLU A 85 -13.57 -6.35 -19.58
N ASP A 86 -14.10 -7.44 -20.10
CA ASP A 86 -13.73 -8.02 -21.39
C ASP A 86 -14.93 -7.99 -22.34
N ALA A 87 -14.73 -7.44 -23.54
CA ALA A 87 -15.77 -7.36 -24.56
C ALA A 87 -16.07 -8.71 -25.21
N ASP A 88 -15.21 -9.71 -25.03
CA ASP A 88 -15.38 -11.06 -25.59
C ASP A 88 -16.31 -11.94 -24.75
N GLY A 89 -16.62 -11.52 -23.52
CA GLY A 89 -17.60 -12.15 -22.65
C GLY A 89 -17.15 -13.49 -22.04
N ASP A 90 -15.86 -13.79 -22.06
CA ASP A 90 -15.26 -14.80 -21.21
C ASP A 90 -15.06 -14.29 -19.78
N ASN A 91 -14.99 -15.23 -18.85
CA ASN A 91 -14.79 -14.94 -17.42
C ASN A 91 -13.38 -15.38 -17.03
N ASP A 92 -12.69 -14.52 -16.29
CA ASP A 92 -11.37 -14.82 -15.76
C ASP A 92 -11.47 -15.65 -14.46
N THR A 93 -10.49 -16.53 -14.21
CA THR A 93 -10.51 -17.50 -13.09
C THR A 93 -9.36 -17.35 -12.09
N GLY A 94 -8.54 -16.30 -12.19
CA GLY A 94 -7.71 -15.84 -11.07
C GLY A 94 -6.19 -15.89 -11.24
N LYS A 95 -5.69 -15.40 -12.38
CA LYS A 95 -4.25 -15.18 -12.60
C LYS A 95 -3.79 -13.74 -12.40
N ILE A 96 -4.70 -12.79 -12.23
CA ILE A 96 -4.34 -11.38 -12.03
C ILE A 96 -3.52 -11.22 -10.73
N LYS A 97 -3.88 -11.94 -9.65
CA LYS A 97 -3.12 -11.92 -8.39
C LYS A 97 -1.63 -12.24 -8.54
N ASP A 98 -1.27 -13.13 -9.48
CA ASP A 98 0.11 -13.60 -9.65
C ASP A 98 1.01 -12.49 -10.22
N THR A 99 0.39 -11.46 -10.80
CA THR A 99 1.05 -10.28 -11.35
C THR A 99 1.28 -9.19 -10.31
N LEU A 100 0.64 -9.28 -9.12
CA LEU A 100 0.77 -8.28 -8.08
C LEU A 100 2.21 -8.21 -7.58
N LYS A 101 2.80 -7.01 -7.64
CA LYS A 101 4.07 -6.67 -6.97
C LYS A 101 3.81 -5.53 -6.02
N VAL A 102 4.18 -5.68 -4.75
CA VAL A 102 3.92 -4.68 -3.69
C VAL A 102 5.22 -4.01 -3.28
N PHE A 103 5.12 -2.73 -2.92
CA PHE A 103 6.24 -1.89 -2.53
C PHE A 103 5.87 -1.06 -1.30
N ALA A 104 6.85 -0.74 -0.48
CA ALA A 104 6.72 0.16 0.66
C ALA A 104 7.73 1.30 0.53
N LYS A 105 7.29 2.55 0.72
CA LYS A 105 8.20 3.70 0.80
C LYS A 105 8.54 3.95 2.25
N LYS A 106 9.79 3.73 2.64
CA LYS A 106 10.35 4.05 3.96
C LYS A 106 11.28 5.25 3.84
N THR A 107 11.87 5.67 4.96
CA THR A 107 12.82 6.79 5.01
C THR A 107 13.98 6.66 4.02
N ASN A 108 14.44 5.45 3.72
CA ASN A 108 15.58 5.20 2.82
C ASN A 108 15.19 5.06 1.34
N GLY A 109 13.89 5.06 1.01
CA GLY A 109 13.40 4.88 -0.36
C GLY A 109 12.32 3.80 -0.48
N TRP A 110 12.09 3.38 -1.71
CA TRP A 110 11.17 2.29 -2.05
C TRP A 110 11.85 0.93 -1.84
N GLU A 111 11.09 -0.01 -1.31
CA GLU A 111 11.51 -1.41 -1.08
C GLU A 111 10.43 -2.34 -1.63
N ALA A 112 10.83 -3.41 -2.32
CA ALA A 112 9.93 -4.46 -2.75
C ALA A 112 9.50 -5.33 -1.55
N MET A 113 8.21 -5.63 -1.48
CA MET A 113 7.60 -6.36 -0.37
C MET A 113 7.15 -7.74 -0.83
N SER A 114 7.60 -8.78 -0.11
CA SER A 114 7.06 -10.13 -0.30
C SER A 114 5.75 -10.25 0.47
N VAL A 115 4.64 -10.36 -0.25
CA VAL A 115 3.30 -10.51 0.33
C VAL A 115 2.69 -11.84 -0.05
N GLN A 116 1.89 -12.41 0.85
CA GLN A 116 1.01 -13.52 0.54
C GLN A 116 -0.36 -12.94 0.18
N ALA A 117 -0.64 -12.86 -1.12
CA ALA A 117 -1.90 -12.34 -1.62
C ALA A 117 -2.92 -13.47 -1.78
N THR A 118 -4.17 -13.18 -1.42
CA THR A 118 -5.32 -14.02 -1.71
C THR A 118 -6.20 -13.34 -2.74
N GLU A 119 -7.07 -14.12 -3.37
CA GLU A 119 -7.94 -13.63 -4.42
C GLU A 119 -9.30 -14.30 -4.32
N ASP A 120 -10.34 -13.52 -4.58
CA ASP A 120 -11.72 -13.95 -4.62
C ASP A 120 -12.42 -13.36 -5.84
N HIS A 121 -13.07 -14.22 -6.61
CA HIS A 121 -13.84 -13.88 -7.81
C HIS A 121 -15.32 -14.16 -7.54
N SER A 122 -15.90 -13.37 -6.64
CA SER A 122 -17.31 -13.46 -6.32
C SER A 122 -18.12 -12.53 -7.23
N ASN A 123 -18.88 -13.09 -8.17
CA ASN A 123 -19.66 -12.34 -9.17
C ASN A 123 -18.77 -11.53 -10.14
N ALA A 124 -19.26 -10.38 -10.64
CA ALA A 124 -18.54 -9.51 -11.58
C ALA A 124 -17.37 -8.71 -10.94
N ILE A 125 -17.17 -8.84 -9.62
CA ILE A 125 -16.15 -8.12 -8.87
C ILE A 125 -15.09 -9.10 -8.41
N ALA A 126 -13.86 -8.86 -8.84
CA ALA A 126 -12.68 -9.53 -8.35
C ALA A 126 -12.05 -8.73 -7.21
N ARG A 127 -11.44 -9.45 -6.26
CA ARG A 127 -10.73 -8.89 -5.12
C ARG A 127 -9.39 -9.59 -4.98
N ILE A 128 -8.33 -8.81 -4.80
CA ILE A 128 -7.03 -9.28 -4.33
C ILE A 128 -6.74 -8.62 -2.99
N SER A 129 -6.32 -9.39 -1.98
CA SER A 129 -5.97 -8.82 -0.68
C SER A 129 -4.68 -9.41 -0.14
N PHE A 130 -3.99 -8.62 0.67
CA PHE A 130 -2.80 -9.07 1.41
C PHE A 130 -2.72 -8.37 2.76
N LYS A 131 -2.10 -9.05 3.72
CA LYS A 131 -1.92 -8.55 5.08
C LYS A 131 -0.70 -7.65 5.19
N ILE A 132 -0.84 -6.52 5.88
CA ILE A 132 0.26 -5.65 6.30
C ILE A 132 1.03 -6.36 7.42
N THR A 133 2.25 -6.81 7.09
CA THR A 133 3.17 -7.47 8.03
C THR A 133 4.07 -6.46 8.75
N SER A 134 4.87 -6.94 9.70
CA SER A 134 5.88 -6.12 10.40
C SER A 134 6.88 -5.45 9.46
N ASP A 135 7.12 -6.01 8.28
CA ASP A 135 8.08 -5.45 7.32
C ASP A 135 7.61 -4.10 6.74
N PHE A 136 6.33 -3.79 6.86
CA PHE A 136 5.75 -2.49 6.45
C PHE A 136 5.87 -1.42 7.52
N ILE A 137 6.30 -1.73 8.74
CA ILE A 137 6.41 -0.74 9.84
C ILE A 137 7.24 0.46 9.38
N GLY A 138 6.73 1.67 9.63
CA GLY A 138 7.34 2.93 9.24
C GLY A 138 7.19 3.27 7.74
N ALA A 139 6.51 2.46 6.94
CA ALA A 139 6.22 2.79 5.56
C ALA A 139 5.28 4.01 5.48
N GLU A 140 5.76 5.06 4.85
CA GLU A 140 5.03 6.30 4.58
C GLU A 140 4.11 6.18 3.37
N LYS A 141 4.28 5.16 2.52
CA LYS A 141 3.39 4.85 1.40
C LYS A 141 3.42 3.36 1.13
N ILE A 142 2.30 2.84 0.64
CA ILE A 142 2.25 1.53 -0.01
C ILE A 142 1.99 1.77 -1.49
N GLY A 143 2.74 1.07 -2.34
CA GLY A 143 2.56 1.06 -3.78
C GLY A 143 2.44 -0.37 -4.30
N PHE A 144 1.94 -0.54 -5.52
CA PHE A 144 1.92 -1.82 -6.20
C PHE A 144 1.90 -1.68 -7.73
N LYS A 145 2.26 -2.75 -8.41
CA LYS A 145 2.04 -2.97 -9.85
C LYS A 145 1.06 -4.11 -10.03
N LEU A 146 0.14 -3.98 -10.98
CA LEU A 146 -0.84 -5.00 -11.33
C LEU A 146 -1.04 -5.03 -12.85
N LEU A 147 -0.99 -6.21 -13.46
CA LEU A 147 -1.18 -6.34 -14.91
C LEU A 147 -2.65 -6.62 -15.23
N GLU A 148 -3.19 -5.84 -16.17
CA GLU A 148 -4.47 -6.14 -16.80
C GLU A 148 -4.32 -7.36 -17.72
N ARG A 149 -4.93 -8.48 -17.32
CA ARG A 149 -4.92 -9.74 -18.06
C ARG A 149 -6.19 -10.54 -17.80
N THR A 150 -6.40 -11.52 -18.66
CA THR A 150 -7.39 -12.59 -18.54
C THR A 150 -6.70 -13.95 -18.58
N ASP A 151 -7.42 -15.00 -18.18
CA ASP A 151 -6.99 -16.38 -18.32
C ASP A 151 -7.00 -16.91 -19.76
N PHE A 152 -7.84 -16.31 -20.60
CA PHE A 152 -8.13 -16.73 -21.97
C PHE A 152 -8.03 -15.53 -22.92
N GLY A 153 -7.85 -15.81 -24.22
CA GLY A 153 -7.76 -14.77 -25.23
C GLY A 153 -6.33 -14.30 -25.52
N ILE A 154 -6.12 -13.82 -26.75
CA ILE A 154 -4.89 -13.18 -27.23
C ILE A 154 -5.28 -11.76 -27.63
N PRO A 155 -4.55 -10.70 -27.23
CA PRO A 155 -3.29 -10.72 -26.49
C PRO A 155 -3.49 -11.01 -24.99
N TYR A 156 -2.59 -11.80 -24.42
CA TYR A 156 -2.56 -12.15 -22.98
C TYR A 156 -2.22 -10.96 -22.06
N THR A 157 -2.13 -9.77 -22.60
CA THR A 157 -1.54 -8.62 -21.92
C THR A 157 -2.05 -7.32 -22.45
N ASN A 158 -2.48 -6.47 -21.52
CA ASN A 158 -2.77 -5.09 -21.79
C ASN A 158 -1.74 -4.21 -21.05
N THR A 159 -2.20 -3.42 -20.09
CA THR A 159 -1.41 -2.37 -19.45
C THR A 159 -1.02 -2.77 -18.03
N TRP A 160 0.19 -2.43 -17.60
CA TRP A 160 0.55 -2.46 -16.18
C TRP A 160 -0.01 -1.22 -15.51
N LEU A 161 -0.81 -1.41 -14.47
CA LEU A 161 -1.27 -0.36 -13.58
C LEU A 161 -0.25 -0.19 -12.46
N GLU A 162 0.23 1.03 -12.30
CA GLU A 162 1.30 1.37 -11.36
C GLU A 162 0.78 2.40 -10.34
N VAL A 163 0.69 1.98 -9.08
CA VAL A 163 0.22 2.80 -7.96
C VAL A 163 1.39 3.01 -7.01
N ASN A 164 1.76 4.24 -6.71
CA ASN A 164 2.86 4.54 -5.77
C ASN A 164 2.39 5.18 -4.46
N ASP A 165 1.08 5.31 -4.30
CA ASP A 165 0.51 5.78 -3.06
C ASP A 165 -0.94 5.35 -3.02
N ILE A 166 -1.24 4.24 -2.34
CA ILE A 166 -2.63 3.80 -2.20
C ILE A 166 -3.50 4.85 -1.52
N TRP A 167 -2.92 5.80 -0.75
CA TRP A 167 -3.64 6.88 -0.08
C TRP A 167 -3.81 8.14 -0.94
N ALA A 168 -3.12 8.24 -2.08
CA ALA A 168 -3.18 9.41 -2.93
C ALA A 168 -4.42 9.44 -3.82
N THR A 169 -4.93 10.64 -4.06
CA THR A 169 -5.94 10.88 -5.07
C THR A 169 -5.29 10.88 -6.44
N GLY A 170 -5.92 10.26 -7.43
CA GLY A 170 -5.41 10.22 -8.80
C GLY A 170 -5.55 8.83 -9.39
N THR A 171 -5.34 8.72 -10.69
CA THR A 171 -5.36 7.44 -11.39
C THR A 171 -3.99 6.76 -11.31
N PRO A 172 -3.95 5.43 -11.45
CA PRO A 172 -2.70 4.71 -11.62
C PRO A 172 -1.91 5.31 -12.78
N ASN A 173 -0.58 5.26 -12.68
CA ASN A 173 0.24 5.37 -13.88
C ASN A 173 0.03 4.12 -14.73
N THR A 174 0.25 4.25 -16.04
CA THR A 174 0.10 3.15 -16.98
C THR A 174 1.42 2.91 -17.70
N ALA A 175 1.82 1.64 -17.78
CA ALA A 175 3.03 1.26 -18.48
C ALA A 175 2.74 0.13 -19.48
N PRO A 176 3.32 0.18 -20.70
CA PRO A 176 3.10 -0.84 -21.69
C PRO A 176 3.76 -2.16 -21.27
N VAL A 177 3.13 -3.26 -21.65
CA VAL A 177 3.69 -4.60 -21.47
C VAL A 177 4.76 -4.93 -22.51
N ASP A 178 5.77 -5.72 -22.15
CA ASP A 178 6.68 -6.34 -23.12
C ASP A 178 6.01 -7.59 -23.71
N PRO A 179 5.69 -7.63 -25.02
CA PRO A 179 5.04 -8.79 -25.64
C PRO A 179 5.85 -10.08 -25.55
N ASN A 180 7.17 -9.99 -25.38
CA ASN A 180 8.05 -11.17 -25.26
C ASN A 180 8.19 -11.64 -23.83
N ASN A 181 7.85 -10.80 -22.85
CA ASN A 181 7.95 -11.11 -21.44
C ASN A 181 6.81 -10.48 -20.64
N PRO A 182 5.58 -10.95 -20.90
CA PRO A 182 4.36 -10.29 -20.46
C PRO A 182 4.20 -10.19 -18.95
N GLU A 183 4.72 -11.17 -18.21
CA GLU A 183 4.53 -11.29 -16.77
C GLU A 183 5.55 -10.51 -15.95
N ASN A 184 6.56 -9.93 -16.61
CA ASN A 184 7.54 -9.08 -15.94
C ASN A 184 7.08 -7.62 -15.96
N PRO A 185 6.99 -6.96 -14.78
CA PRO A 185 6.66 -5.55 -14.73
C PRO A 185 7.74 -4.71 -15.41
N PRO A 186 7.37 -3.57 -16.03
CA PRO A 186 8.33 -2.63 -16.59
C PRO A 186 9.12 -1.94 -15.47
N GLY A 187 10.31 -1.44 -15.81
CA GLY A 187 11.16 -0.66 -14.92
C GLY A 187 11.88 -1.46 -13.83
N ASP A 188 12.38 -0.73 -12.82
CA ASP A 188 13.16 -1.30 -11.72
C ASP A 188 12.31 -2.20 -10.80
N SER A 189 12.94 -3.24 -10.24
CA SER A 189 12.32 -4.17 -9.28
C SER A 189 12.02 -3.55 -7.93
N ASP A 190 12.58 -2.36 -7.67
CA ASP A 190 12.53 -1.72 -6.36
C ASP A 190 11.59 -0.50 -6.34
N ASN A 191 10.86 -0.21 -7.43
CA ASN A 191 9.99 0.95 -7.54
C ASN A 191 8.59 0.61 -8.08
N PRO A 192 7.50 1.14 -7.49
CA PRO A 192 6.16 0.97 -8.04
C PRO A 192 5.92 1.68 -9.39
N ILE A 193 6.67 2.73 -9.74
CA ILE A 193 6.55 3.44 -11.03
C ILE A 193 7.75 3.15 -11.92
N SER A 194 7.51 2.80 -13.19
CA SER A 194 8.58 2.51 -14.15
C SER A 194 9.10 3.74 -14.91
N ASP A 195 8.32 4.82 -15.00
CA ASP A 195 8.77 6.09 -15.58
C ASP A 195 9.43 6.99 -14.52
N ASP A 196 10.74 7.20 -14.67
CA ASP A 196 11.55 8.08 -13.81
C ASP A 196 10.99 9.51 -13.68
N LYS A 197 10.21 9.99 -14.66
CA LYS A 197 9.59 11.32 -14.60
C LYS A 197 8.36 11.36 -13.69
N GLU A 198 7.68 10.24 -13.55
CA GLU A 198 6.43 10.09 -12.79
C GLU A 198 6.69 9.50 -11.40
N VAL A 199 7.90 9.02 -11.11
CA VAL A 199 8.27 8.35 -9.85
C VAL A 199 7.93 9.13 -8.58
N ASN A 200 7.97 10.46 -8.64
CA ASN A 200 7.66 11.35 -7.52
C ASN A 200 6.25 11.94 -7.57
N ASN A 201 5.52 11.75 -8.67
CA ASN A 201 4.15 12.18 -8.79
C ASN A 201 3.24 11.18 -8.08
N PRO A 202 2.30 11.63 -7.23
CA PRO A 202 1.41 10.70 -6.54
C PRO A 202 0.40 10.09 -7.53
N HIS A 203 0.47 8.77 -7.69
CA HIS A 203 -0.43 7.94 -8.47
C HIS A 203 -1.21 7.03 -7.55
N GLY A 204 -2.51 7.32 -7.44
CA GLY A 204 -3.45 6.58 -6.60
C GLY A 204 -4.22 5.50 -7.34
N PRO A 205 -5.17 4.82 -6.67
CA PRO A 205 -5.98 3.76 -7.27
C PRO A 205 -6.97 4.22 -8.35
N GLY A 206 -7.42 5.49 -8.32
CA GLY A 206 -8.27 6.07 -9.37
C GLY A 206 -9.78 5.99 -9.16
N ASP A 207 -10.28 5.41 -8.07
CA ASP A 207 -11.74 5.36 -7.80
C ASP A 207 -12.33 6.67 -7.24
N GLY A 208 -11.46 7.64 -6.92
CA GLY A 208 -11.85 8.95 -6.41
C GLY A 208 -12.34 8.96 -4.95
N ASN A 209 -12.34 7.82 -4.26
CA ASN A 209 -12.80 7.68 -2.88
C ASN A 209 -11.63 7.53 -1.91
N ASN A 210 -10.96 8.64 -1.60
CA ASN A 210 -9.81 8.65 -0.69
C ASN A 210 -10.15 8.98 0.77
N GLY A 211 -11.42 9.23 1.08
CA GLY A 211 -11.82 9.76 2.39
C GLY A 211 -11.59 8.81 3.57
N ASP A 212 -11.53 7.50 3.35
CA ASP A 212 -11.68 6.49 4.42
C ASP A 212 -10.82 5.23 4.21
N ILE A 213 -9.69 5.36 3.52
CA ILE A 213 -8.80 4.23 3.19
C ILE A 213 -7.59 4.11 4.14
N GLY A 214 -7.52 4.97 5.15
CA GLY A 214 -6.43 5.07 6.10
C GLY A 214 -5.33 6.02 5.66
N VAL A 215 -4.37 6.17 6.57
CA VAL A 215 -3.13 6.93 6.37
C VAL A 215 -1.97 6.15 6.97
N GLY A 216 -0.74 6.55 6.69
CA GLY A 216 0.42 6.14 7.47
C GLY A 216 1.19 7.34 8.00
N PRO A 217 2.41 7.14 8.53
CA PRO A 217 3.20 5.91 8.41
C PRO A 217 2.59 4.69 9.10
N ILE A 218 2.84 3.49 8.55
CA ILE A 218 2.32 2.25 9.13
C ILE A 218 2.88 2.05 10.55
N THR A 219 1.97 1.79 11.50
CA THR A 219 2.30 1.60 12.92
C THR A 219 1.97 0.17 13.39
N THR A 220 2.03 -0.06 14.70
CA THR A 220 1.71 -1.32 15.35
C THR A 220 1.07 -1.05 16.72
N ASP A 221 0.34 -2.02 17.26
CA ASP A 221 -0.33 -1.89 18.57
C ASP A 221 0.64 -1.88 19.75
N ASP A 222 1.88 -2.32 19.52
CA ASP A 222 2.97 -2.40 20.48
C ASP A 222 4.00 -1.27 20.30
N ALA A 223 3.53 -0.07 19.95
CA ALA A 223 4.39 1.11 19.93
C ALA A 223 4.50 1.74 21.32
N GLU A 224 5.74 2.05 21.75
CA GLU A 224 6.05 2.80 22.98
C GLU A 224 6.71 4.13 22.68
N VAL A 225 6.60 5.06 23.63
CA VAL A 225 7.34 6.33 23.61
C VAL A 225 8.21 6.45 24.85
N GLY A 226 9.44 6.92 24.66
CA GLY A 226 10.44 7.06 25.71
C GLY A 226 11.13 8.42 25.65
N ILE A 227 11.89 8.71 26.70
CA ILE A 227 12.62 9.98 26.87
C ILE A 227 14.09 9.65 27.02
N PHE A 228 14.94 10.14 26.13
CA PHE A 228 16.36 9.78 26.08
C PHE A 228 17.23 11.02 26.18
N LEU A 229 18.33 10.94 26.92
CA LEU A 229 19.26 12.06 27.06
C LEU A 229 20.07 12.27 25.77
N VAL A 230 20.24 13.51 25.36
CA VAL A 230 21.10 13.92 24.24
C VAL A 230 22.37 14.56 24.78
N GLU A 231 23.52 13.95 24.53
CA GLU A 231 24.84 14.44 24.94
C GLU A 231 25.73 14.65 23.72
N GLY A 232 26.27 15.86 23.56
CA GLY A 232 27.11 16.19 22.40
C GLY A 232 26.38 16.07 21.04
N GLY A 233 25.05 16.14 21.03
CA GLY A 233 24.23 15.96 19.83
C GLY A 233 23.91 14.50 19.49
N VAL A 234 24.27 13.56 20.35
CA VAL A 234 23.99 12.12 20.18
C VAL A 234 23.02 11.66 21.26
N THR A 235 22.00 10.91 20.87
CA THR A 235 21.00 10.37 21.80
C THR A 235 21.50 9.08 22.45
N ASN A 236 21.47 9.03 23.79
CA ASN A 236 21.80 7.84 24.56
C ASN A 236 20.56 6.97 24.78
N GLU A 237 20.39 5.99 23.91
CA GLU A 237 19.22 5.10 23.88
C GLU A 237 19.25 4.00 24.96
N ASN A 238 20.37 3.86 25.68
CA ASN A 238 20.50 2.86 26.75
C ASN A 238 19.79 3.26 28.05
N ILE A 239 19.37 4.53 28.18
CA ILE A 239 18.72 5.05 29.38
C ILE A 239 17.43 5.75 28.99
N ASN A 240 16.30 5.06 29.16
CA ASN A 240 14.99 5.65 29.06
C ASN A 240 14.59 6.32 30.38
N TYR A 241 14.50 7.64 30.38
CA TYR A 241 14.10 8.47 31.51
C TYR A 241 12.62 8.32 31.91
N ALA A 242 11.82 7.61 31.12
CA ALA A 242 10.46 7.22 31.50
C ALA A 242 10.43 6.04 32.49
N LEU A 243 11.54 5.30 32.64
CA LEU A 243 11.61 4.12 33.50
C LEU A 243 11.99 4.43 34.95
N ASN A 244 11.54 3.57 35.86
CA ASN A 244 11.94 3.62 37.26
C ASN A 244 13.44 3.35 37.40
N GLY A 245 14.11 4.18 38.21
CA GLY A 245 15.56 4.06 38.45
C GLY A 245 16.43 4.85 37.47
N ALA A 246 15.84 5.49 36.46
CA ALA A 246 16.56 6.44 35.63
C ALA A 246 17.10 7.63 36.46
N PRO A 247 18.23 8.24 36.06
CA PRO A 247 18.74 9.44 36.72
C PRO A 247 17.72 10.58 36.70
N ALA A 248 17.75 11.44 37.73
CA ALA A 248 16.90 12.63 37.72
C ALA A 248 17.31 13.58 36.58
N PRO A 249 16.36 14.04 35.74
CA PRO A 249 16.64 15.02 34.69
C PRO A 249 17.08 16.35 35.31
N LYS A 250 18.02 17.04 34.68
CA LYS A 250 18.61 18.30 35.15
C LYS A 250 18.38 19.43 34.16
N TYR A 251 18.34 20.66 34.67
CA TYR A 251 18.25 21.84 33.81
C TYR A 251 19.50 21.99 32.95
N GLY A 252 19.31 22.51 31.75
CA GLY A 252 20.33 22.59 30.71
C GLY A 252 20.59 21.27 29.97
N GLN A 253 20.03 20.14 30.41
CA GLN A 253 20.09 18.89 29.65
C GLN A 253 19.07 18.91 28.51
N THR A 254 19.46 18.28 27.40
CA THR A 254 18.61 18.07 26.22
C THR A 254 18.11 16.64 26.22
N PHE A 255 16.83 16.44 25.92
CA PHE A 255 16.19 15.14 25.80
C PHE A 255 15.51 15.01 24.45
N GLN A 256 15.51 13.79 23.91
CA GLN A 256 14.77 13.42 22.70
C GLN A 256 13.67 12.41 23.05
N ALA A 257 12.50 12.58 22.45
CA ALA A 257 11.43 11.61 22.46
C ALA A 257 11.56 10.72 21.23
N ILE A 258 11.48 9.41 21.45
CA ILE A 258 11.54 8.41 20.40
C ILE A 258 10.35 7.49 20.57
N VAL A 259 9.66 7.19 19.46
CA VAL A 259 8.66 6.12 19.39
C VAL A 259 9.32 4.89 18.76
N TRP A 260 9.14 3.72 19.36
CA TRP A 260 9.64 2.46 18.81
C TRP A 260 8.69 1.30 19.08
N THR A 261 8.95 0.18 18.43
CA THR A 261 8.37 -1.14 18.71
C THR A 261 9.51 -2.15 18.74
N ASP A 262 9.42 -3.16 19.58
CA ASP A 262 10.44 -4.22 19.74
C ASP A 262 9.84 -5.62 19.94
N GLY A 263 8.51 -5.75 19.85
CA GLY A 263 7.79 -6.99 20.14
C GLY A 263 7.78 -7.41 21.61
N ASP A 264 8.49 -6.70 22.50
CA ASP A 264 8.56 -6.93 23.94
C ASP A 264 8.54 -5.61 24.72
N LEU A 265 7.33 -5.08 24.91
CA LEU A 265 7.04 -3.84 25.64
C LEU A 265 7.40 -3.86 27.13
N THR A 266 8.02 -4.92 27.65
CA THR A 266 8.19 -5.07 29.10
C THR A 266 9.45 -4.41 29.64
N ASN A 267 10.43 -4.13 28.79
CA ASN A 267 11.73 -3.61 29.24
C ASN A 267 11.86 -2.07 29.09
N GLY A 268 11.07 -1.45 28.20
CA GLY A 268 11.09 -0.01 27.90
C GLY A 268 12.44 0.54 27.41
N ILE A 269 13.26 -0.29 26.77
CA ILE A 269 14.61 0.02 26.28
C ILE A 269 14.66 -0.24 24.77
N ILE A 270 15.36 0.63 24.03
CA ILE A 270 15.63 0.40 22.61
C ILE A 270 16.85 -0.52 22.49
N ASP A 271 16.67 -1.71 21.91
CA ASP A 271 17.71 -2.70 21.69
C ASP A 271 17.88 -3.08 20.20
N SER A 272 18.69 -4.11 19.90
CA SER A 272 18.99 -4.52 18.54
C SER A 272 17.78 -5.05 17.73
N GLY A 273 16.69 -5.43 18.40
CA GLY A 273 15.44 -5.85 17.77
C GLY A 273 14.43 -4.72 17.57
N SER A 274 14.68 -3.55 18.15
CA SER A 274 13.75 -2.43 18.11
C SER A 274 13.74 -1.73 16.74
N THR A 275 12.55 -1.36 16.29
CA THR A 275 12.32 -0.52 15.11
C THR A 275 11.80 0.84 15.55
N LYS A 276 12.53 1.91 15.21
CA LYS A 276 12.10 3.29 15.47
C LYS A 276 10.99 3.67 14.49
N LEU A 277 9.96 4.31 15.02
CA LEU A 277 8.80 4.75 14.24
C LEU A 277 8.91 6.25 13.95
N THR A 278 8.50 6.65 12.75
CA THR A 278 8.46 8.04 12.29
C THR A 278 7.00 8.51 12.14
N GLY A 279 6.81 9.80 11.83
CA GLY A 279 5.47 10.36 11.61
C GLY A 279 4.72 10.75 12.88
N TYR A 280 5.41 10.96 13.99
CA TYR A 280 4.82 11.44 15.23
C TYR A 280 5.13 12.92 15.49
N SER A 281 4.13 13.65 15.99
CA SER A 281 4.30 14.94 16.66
C SER A 281 4.39 14.73 18.16
N PHE A 282 5.21 15.54 18.83
CA PHE A 282 5.47 15.42 20.26
C PHE A 282 5.09 16.69 21.00
N ALA A 283 4.43 16.52 22.13
CA ALA A 283 4.14 17.57 23.10
C ALA A 283 4.75 17.21 24.46
N TRP A 284 5.61 18.09 24.95
CA TRP A 284 6.23 17.97 26.27
C TRP A 284 5.39 18.71 27.31
N THR A 285 5.16 18.08 28.45
CA THR A 285 4.43 18.63 29.59
C THR A 285 5.15 18.28 30.90
N LEU A 286 4.68 18.86 32.00
CA LEU A 286 5.05 18.41 33.34
C LEU A 286 3.91 17.61 33.94
N ASP A 287 4.23 16.65 34.80
CA ASP A 287 3.26 15.77 35.47
C ASP A 287 3.52 15.66 36.97
N GLY A 288 2.49 15.25 37.70
CA GLY A 288 2.49 15.09 39.16
C GLY A 288 2.19 16.37 39.92
N SER A 289 2.66 16.45 41.16
CA SER A 289 2.50 17.61 42.03
C SER A 289 3.77 17.84 42.86
N TYR A 290 4.03 19.10 43.17
CA TYR A 290 5.15 19.50 44.02
C TYR A 290 4.64 20.47 45.10
N GLU A 291 4.90 20.15 46.37
CA GLU A 291 4.46 20.94 47.53
C GLU A 291 2.95 21.30 47.49
N GLY A 292 2.12 20.36 47.06
CA GLY A 292 0.66 20.55 46.96
C GLY A 292 0.19 21.33 45.72
N THR A 293 1.10 21.79 44.86
CA THR A 293 0.76 22.43 43.59
C THR A 293 0.78 21.38 42.46
N PRO A 294 -0.34 21.13 41.76
CA PRO A 294 -0.37 20.19 40.64
C PRO A 294 0.30 20.79 39.40
N ALA A 295 0.82 19.92 38.53
CA ALA A 295 1.37 20.35 37.24
C ALA A 295 0.31 20.99 36.34
N SER A 296 0.71 21.91 35.45
CA SER A 296 -0.18 22.37 34.38
C SER A 296 -0.27 21.30 33.30
N THR A 297 -1.45 21.11 32.71
CA THR A 297 -1.65 20.22 31.56
C THR A 297 -1.14 20.79 30.25
N ASP A 298 -0.79 22.08 30.25
CA ASP A 298 -0.35 22.73 29.04
C ASP A 298 1.05 22.28 28.61
N SER A 299 1.28 22.30 27.30
CA SER A 299 2.62 22.08 26.74
C SER A 299 3.63 23.11 27.25
N ILE A 300 4.83 22.62 27.59
CA ILE A 300 6.03 23.41 27.86
C ILE A 300 6.94 23.50 26.63
N ALA A 301 6.85 22.56 25.69
CA ALA A 301 7.54 22.56 24.41
C ALA A 301 6.87 21.58 23.42
N THR A 302 7.14 21.75 22.13
CA THR A 302 6.71 20.86 21.04
C THR A 302 7.92 20.42 20.21
N GLY A 303 7.78 19.29 19.51
CA GLY A 303 8.86 18.70 18.72
C GLY A 303 9.54 17.55 19.46
N ASP A 304 10.37 16.79 18.73
CA ASP A 304 10.99 15.57 19.24
C ASP A 304 12.07 15.84 20.31
N THR A 305 12.54 17.08 20.46
CA THR A 305 13.65 17.44 21.35
C THR A 305 13.27 18.58 22.29
N ILE A 306 13.75 18.54 23.54
CA ILE A 306 13.57 19.61 24.54
C ILE A 306 14.87 19.85 25.32
N THR A 307 15.26 21.11 25.52
CA THR A 307 16.35 21.49 26.45
C THR A 307 15.77 22.18 27.67
N LEU A 308 15.80 21.49 28.81
CA LEU A 308 15.11 21.91 30.02
C LEU A 308 15.61 23.27 30.53
N ALA A 309 14.67 24.15 30.84
CA ALA A 309 14.87 25.50 31.37
C ALA A 309 15.73 26.43 30.50
N THR A 310 16.06 26.04 29.26
CA THR A 310 16.85 26.84 28.33
C THR A 310 16.01 27.29 27.15
N THR A 311 15.44 26.34 26.39
CA THR A 311 14.59 26.66 25.23
C THR A 311 13.14 26.93 25.63
N ASN A 312 12.78 26.61 26.88
CA ASN A 312 11.44 26.70 27.42
C ASN A 312 11.40 27.41 28.78
N SER A 313 12.35 28.33 29.02
CA SER A 313 12.43 29.10 30.27
C SER A 313 11.11 29.77 30.61
N ASP A 314 10.44 30.36 29.61
CA ASP A 314 9.23 31.13 29.84
C ASP A 314 8.06 30.25 30.29
N THR A 315 7.95 29.03 29.76
CA THR A 315 6.88 28.09 30.11
C THR A 315 7.17 27.31 31.39
N MET A 316 8.45 27.16 31.74
CA MET A 316 8.88 26.52 33.00
C MET A 316 8.89 27.46 34.19
N TYR A 317 9.25 28.74 34.03
CA TYR A 317 9.35 29.72 35.12
C TYR A 317 8.16 30.68 35.20
N THR A 318 7.50 31.00 34.09
CA THR A 318 6.57 32.13 34.00
C THR A 318 5.31 31.76 33.23
N LYS A 319 4.46 30.89 33.78
CA LYS A 319 3.09 30.76 33.29
C LYS A 319 2.13 31.67 34.04
N THR A 320 1.37 32.44 33.25
CA THR A 320 0.49 33.54 33.69
C THR A 320 -0.74 33.10 34.48
N THR A 321 -1.09 31.81 34.48
CA THR A 321 -2.30 31.29 35.12
C THR A 321 -2.04 30.41 36.36
N LYS A 322 -0.89 29.74 36.46
CA LYS A 322 -0.38 29.03 37.66
C LYS A 322 1.15 28.92 37.60
N PRO A 323 1.91 29.78 38.29
CA PRO A 323 3.37 29.66 38.30
C PRO A 323 3.79 28.37 39.01
N TYR A 324 4.70 27.62 38.42
CA TYR A 324 5.36 26.51 39.11
C TYR A 324 6.22 27.06 40.25
N LEU A 325 6.06 26.52 41.46
CA LEU A 325 6.71 27.04 42.68
C LEU A 325 8.23 27.14 42.59
N ALA A 326 8.88 26.24 41.83
CA ALA A 326 10.32 26.20 41.63
C ALA A 326 10.70 26.13 40.14
N GLY A 327 9.93 26.81 39.28
CA GLY A 327 10.24 26.87 37.86
C GLY A 327 10.20 25.53 37.14
N GLY A 328 9.34 24.60 37.59
CA GLY A 328 9.21 23.23 37.09
C GLY A 328 10.03 22.17 37.86
N GLN A 329 10.87 22.56 38.83
CA GLN A 329 11.59 21.61 39.67
C GLN A 329 10.61 20.83 40.57
N GLY A 330 10.91 19.55 40.80
CA GLY A 330 10.08 18.67 41.62
C GLY A 330 8.90 18.02 40.89
N TYR A 331 8.64 18.41 39.64
CA TYR A 331 7.67 17.75 38.75
C TYR A 331 8.36 16.70 37.87
N LYS A 332 7.57 15.78 37.30
CA LYS A 332 8.04 14.80 36.33
C LYS A 332 7.97 15.38 34.92
N LEU A 333 8.97 15.10 34.10
CA LEU A 333 8.90 15.37 32.67
C LEU A 333 8.01 14.33 32.00
N LYS A 334 7.10 14.76 31.14
CA LYS A 334 6.21 13.89 30.36
C LYS A 334 6.26 14.27 28.90
N VAL A 335 6.20 13.28 28.02
CA VAL A 335 5.97 13.47 26.59
C VAL A 335 4.71 12.73 26.16
N THR A 336 3.96 13.33 25.25
CA THR A 336 2.87 12.68 24.53
C THR A 336 3.21 12.68 23.04
N ALA A 337 3.17 11.51 22.41
CA ALA A 337 3.34 11.36 20.98
C ALA A 337 1.97 11.17 20.31
N THR A 338 1.74 11.88 19.21
CA THR A 338 0.51 11.80 18.40
C THR A 338 0.92 11.53 16.96
N ILE A 339 0.30 10.57 16.29
CA ILE A 339 0.58 10.30 14.87
C ILE A 339 0.06 11.48 14.04
N ASN A 340 0.86 11.92 13.06
CA ASN A 340 0.57 13.03 12.16
C ASN A 340 -0.48 12.69 11.10
#